data_AF-A0A946V8Q9-F1
#
_entry.id   AF-A0A946V8Q9-F1
#
_cell.length_a   1.000
_cell.length_b   1.000
_cell.length_c   1.000
_cell.angle_alpha   90.00
_cell.angle_beta   90.00
_cell.angle_gamma   90.00
#
_symmetry.space_group_name_H-M   'P 1'
#
loop_
_entity.id
_entity.type
_entity.pdbx_description
1 polymer ?
#
loop_
_entity_poly.entity_id
_entity_poly.type
_entity_poly.pdbx_seq_one_letter_code
_entity_poly.pdbx_strand_id
1 'polypeptide(L)'
;MTVKYLQLEPTSEVPDISALNPFRAVVIFEENVSLEWQIKISNWLVSSGCLYMMAWGLNCVTWDDSVDLANLEQFNHGDIPDEKFVITTWHENEPLKQVFWFSKHSAFHPDVDIKNNLLLHISKQNNEKYLLDKYTKA
;
A
#
# COMPACT_ATOMS: atom_id res chain seq x y z
N MET A 1 14.38 -10.04 -0.16
CA MET A 1 13.08 -9.35 -0.19
C MET A 1 12.28 -9.85 0.99
N THR A 2 11.82 -8.96 1.87
CA THR A 2 11.09 -9.33 3.09
C THR A 2 9.64 -8.92 2.92
N VAL A 3 8.70 -9.82 3.19
CA VAL A 3 7.27 -9.52 3.22
C VAL A 3 6.78 -9.44 4.66
N LYS A 4 6.02 -8.40 4.96
CA LYS A 4 5.34 -8.20 6.24
C LYS A 4 3.86 -8.12 5.99
N TYR A 5 3.10 -8.79 6.83
CA TYR A 5 1.65 -8.68 6.86
C TYR A 5 1.24 -7.77 8.00
N LEU A 6 0.27 -6.91 7.75
CA LEU A 6 -0.39 -6.10 8.77
C LEU A 6 -1.88 -6.05 8.46
N GLN A 7 -2.69 -6.36 9.45
CA GLN A 7 -4.13 -6.17 9.37
C GLN A 7 -4.53 -4.92 10.15
N LEU A 8 -5.42 -4.14 9.56
CA LEU A 8 -6.08 -3.01 10.22
C LEU A 8 -7.59 -3.18 10.08
N GLU A 9 -8.31 -3.01 11.19
CA GLU A 9 -9.76 -2.83 11.12
C GLU A 9 -10.08 -1.37 10.78
N PRO A 10 -11.14 -1.09 10.03
CA PRO A 10 -11.62 0.29 9.85
C PRO A 10 -11.76 1.00 11.20
N THR A 11 -11.28 2.24 11.28
CA THR A 11 -11.22 3.08 12.50
C THR A 11 -10.11 2.74 13.51
N SER A 12 -9.32 1.66 13.28
CA SER A 12 -8.18 1.35 14.14
C SER A 12 -7.09 2.42 14.09
N GLU A 13 -6.29 2.47 15.15
CA GLU A 13 -5.03 3.22 15.14
C GLU A 13 -4.00 2.56 14.22
N VAL A 14 -3.12 3.40 13.67
CA VAL A 14 -2.05 2.96 12.78
C VAL A 14 -0.78 2.67 13.58
N PRO A 15 -0.11 1.52 13.38
CA PRO A 15 1.12 1.20 14.06
C PRO A 15 2.32 1.92 13.43
N ASP A 16 3.43 2.01 14.17
CA ASP A 16 4.70 2.43 13.60
C ASP A 16 5.27 1.31 12.70
N ILE A 17 5.45 1.63 11.42
CA ILE A 17 6.06 0.76 10.40
C ILE A 17 7.30 1.39 9.77
N SER A 18 7.89 2.42 10.39
CA SER A 18 9.07 3.15 9.89
C SER A 18 10.27 2.24 9.61
N ALA A 19 10.38 1.10 10.32
CA ALA A 19 11.39 0.08 10.07
C ALA A 19 11.30 -0.58 8.68
N LEU A 20 10.19 -0.40 7.95
CA LEU A 20 10.03 -0.88 6.57
C LEU A 20 10.57 0.08 5.52
N ASN A 21 10.86 1.33 5.86
CA ASN A 21 11.30 2.34 4.89
C ASN A 21 12.63 1.95 4.18
N PRO A 22 12.70 1.97 2.83
CA PRO A 22 11.60 2.16 1.88
C PRO A 22 10.87 0.84 1.61
N PHE A 23 9.56 0.92 1.39
CA PHE A 23 8.74 -0.25 1.08
C PHE A 23 7.76 0.00 -0.07
N ARG A 24 7.28 -1.11 -0.64
CA ARG A 24 6.08 -1.15 -1.47
C ARG A 24 4.94 -1.78 -0.70
N ALA A 25 3.71 -1.34 -0.94
CA ALA A 25 2.52 -1.85 -0.28
C ALA A 25 1.55 -2.44 -1.30
N VAL A 26 1.06 -3.66 -1.04
CA VAL A 26 -0.20 -4.13 -1.61
C VAL A 26 -1.26 -3.91 -0.54
N VAL A 27 -2.22 -3.04 -0.84
CA VAL A 27 -3.33 -2.72 0.06
C VAL A 27 -4.57 -3.48 -0.40
N ILE A 28 -5.10 -4.30 0.50
CA ILE A 28 -6.15 -5.28 0.24
C ILE A 28 -7.38 -4.83 1.01
N PHE A 29 -8.42 -4.37 0.30
CA PHE A 29 -9.66 -3.87 0.88
C PHE A 29 -10.75 -4.93 0.85
N GLU A 30 -11.16 -5.41 2.03
CA GLU A 30 -12.35 -6.26 2.20
C GLU A 30 -13.51 -5.50 2.88
N GLU A 31 -13.27 -4.27 3.31
CA GLU A 31 -14.23 -3.44 4.05
C GLU A 31 -14.34 -2.04 3.43
N ASN A 32 -15.54 -1.46 3.50
CA ASN A 32 -15.71 -0.04 3.20
C ASN A 32 -15.17 0.81 4.35
N VAL A 33 -14.54 1.93 4.01
CA VAL A 33 -13.99 2.87 4.99
C VAL A 33 -14.51 4.27 4.74
N SER A 34 -14.48 5.13 5.76
CA SER A 34 -14.79 6.54 5.57
C SER A 34 -13.67 7.24 4.80
N LEU A 35 -14.00 8.33 4.12
CA LEU A 35 -13.01 9.19 3.46
C LEU A 35 -11.93 9.69 4.44
N GLU A 36 -12.34 10.09 5.65
CA GLU A 36 -11.40 10.53 6.69
C GLU A 36 -10.39 9.44 7.05
N TRP A 37 -10.84 8.19 7.19
CA TRP A 37 -9.95 7.09 7.53
C TRP A 37 -9.05 6.70 6.35
N GLN A 38 -9.57 6.75 5.13
CA GLN A 38 -8.78 6.56 3.91
C GLN A 38 -7.64 7.60 3.84
N ILE A 39 -7.95 8.89 4.03
CA ILE A 39 -6.94 9.97 4.08
C ILE A 39 -5.90 9.69 5.18
N LYS A 40 -6.34 9.27 6.37
CA LYS A 40 -5.43 8.90 7.47
C LYS A 40 -4.46 7.80 7.06
N ILE A 41 -4.94 6.73 6.41
CA ILE A 41 -4.09 5.62 5.96
C ILE A 41 -3.14 6.05 4.84
N SER A 42 -3.61 6.84 3.87
CA SER A 42 -2.78 7.37 2.78
C SER A 42 -1.61 8.21 3.32
N ASN A 43 -1.90 9.16 4.22
CA ASN A 43 -0.89 9.96 4.91
C ASN A 43 0.09 9.11 5.72
N TRP A 44 -0.41 8.09 6.40
CA TRP A 44 0.43 7.17 7.17
C TRP A 44 1.34 6.32 6.27
N LEU A 45 0.87 5.80 5.14
CA LEU A 45 1.69 5.04 4.19
C LEU A 45 2.83 5.91 3.63
N VAL A 46 2.49 7.11 3.16
CA VAL A 46 3.44 8.06 2.58
C VAL A 46 4.49 8.49 3.61
N SER A 47 4.05 8.97 4.79
CA SER A 47 4.98 9.41 5.85
C SER A 47 5.84 8.28 6.43
N SER A 48 5.40 7.03 6.32
CA SER A 48 6.16 5.85 6.73
C SER A 48 7.24 5.42 5.72
N GLY A 49 7.26 5.98 4.51
CA GLY A 49 8.22 5.64 3.45
C GLY A 49 7.73 4.61 2.43
N CYS A 50 6.42 4.55 2.18
CA CYS A 50 5.89 3.86 1.01
C CYS A 50 6.36 4.59 -0.26
N LEU A 51 6.88 3.86 -1.25
CA LEU A 51 7.28 4.41 -2.56
C LEU A 51 6.54 3.75 -3.73
N TYR A 52 5.75 2.71 -3.45
CA TYR A 52 4.88 2.09 -4.45
C TYR A 52 3.67 1.48 -3.77
N MET A 53 2.47 1.97 -4.06
CA MET A 53 1.22 1.48 -3.51
C MET A 53 0.37 0.81 -4.61
N MET A 54 -0.05 -0.43 -4.38
CA MET A 54 -0.93 -1.19 -5.25
C MET A 54 -2.25 -1.44 -4.52
N ALA A 55 -3.33 -0.84 -5.00
CA ALA A 55 -4.67 -0.94 -4.44
C ALA A 55 -5.43 -2.14 -5.05
N TRP A 56 -6.01 -3.01 -4.22
CA TRP A 56 -6.82 -4.14 -4.66
C TRP A 56 -8.03 -4.38 -3.76
N GLY A 57 -9.16 -4.74 -4.37
CA GLY A 57 -10.38 -5.11 -3.65
C GLY A 57 -11.44 -4.02 -3.72
N LEU A 58 -12.28 -3.97 -2.69
CA LEU A 58 -13.49 -3.14 -2.66
C LEU A 58 -13.16 -1.65 -2.81
N ASN A 59 -13.75 -0.99 -3.81
CA ASN A 59 -13.60 0.45 -4.07
C ASN A 59 -12.13 0.91 -4.13
N CYS A 60 -11.22 0.06 -4.61
CA CYS A 60 -9.77 0.36 -4.61
C CYS A 60 -9.38 1.53 -5.54
N VAL A 61 -10.23 1.89 -6.50
CA VAL A 61 -10.03 2.98 -7.48
C VAL A 61 -10.01 4.39 -6.88
N THR A 62 -10.33 4.56 -5.60
CA THR A 62 -10.22 5.88 -4.94
C THR A 62 -8.90 6.07 -4.21
N TRP A 63 -8.09 5.01 -4.08
CA TRP A 63 -6.94 4.99 -3.18
C TRP A 63 -5.66 5.53 -3.81
N ASP A 64 -5.49 5.39 -5.12
CA ASP A 64 -4.43 6.03 -5.89
C ASP A 64 -4.52 7.55 -5.76
N ASP A 65 -5.68 8.16 -6.07
CA ASP A 65 -5.91 9.61 -5.90
C ASP A 65 -5.61 10.06 -4.46
N SER A 66 -6.05 9.29 -3.47
CA SER A 66 -5.84 9.64 -2.06
C SER A 66 -4.37 9.56 -1.64
N VAL A 67 -3.59 8.62 -2.18
CA VAL A 67 -2.15 8.49 -1.88
C VAL A 67 -1.33 9.53 -2.64
N ASP A 68 -1.71 9.84 -3.88
CA ASP A 68 -1.08 10.91 -4.66
C ASP A 68 -1.25 12.26 -3.97
N LEU A 69 -2.46 12.56 -3.47
CA LEU A 69 -2.71 13.76 -2.66
C LEU A 69 -1.87 13.78 -1.38
N ALA A 70 -1.77 12.66 -0.67
CA ALA A 70 -0.92 12.55 0.51
C ALA A 70 0.56 12.79 0.20
N ASN A 71 1.05 12.30 -0.96
CA ASN A 71 2.42 12.53 -1.40
C ASN A 71 2.65 14.00 -1.73
N LEU A 72 1.72 14.67 -2.44
CA LEU A 72 1.78 16.11 -2.69
C LEU A 72 1.75 16.93 -1.39
N GLU A 73 0.84 16.61 -0.47
CA GLU A 73 0.70 17.31 0.82
C GLU A 73 1.99 17.25 1.65
N GLN A 74 2.70 16.11 1.66
CA GLN A 74 3.97 15.96 2.36
C GLN A 74 5.03 16.99 1.90
N PHE A 75 4.97 17.41 0.65
CA PHE A 75 5.88 18.40 0.06
C PHE A 75 5.23 19.78 -0.13
N ASN A 76 4.12 20.05 0.58
CA ASN A 76 3.35 21.29 0.48
C ASN A 76 2.93 21.63 -0.97
N HIS A 77 2.62 20.61 -1.77
CA HIS A 77 2.29 20.72 -3.20
C HIS A 77 3.40 21.33 -4.07
N GLY A 78 4.65 21.32 -3.58
CA GLY A 78 5.84 21.66 -4.36
C GLY A 78 6.40 20.46 -5.13
N ASP A 79 7.59 20.63 -5.69
CA ASP A 79 8.30 19.55 -6.39
C ASP A 79 8.62 18.40 -5.43
N ILE A 80 8.28 17.18 -5.84
CA ILE A 80 8.59 15.95 -5.12
C ILE A 80 9.93 15.42 -5.67
N PRO A 81 10.95 15.19 -4.84
CA PRO A 81 12.19 14.54 -5.29
C PRO A 81 11.89 13.17 -5.91
N ASP A 82 12.59 12.82 -6.99
CA ASP A 82 12.34 11.58 -7.73
C ASP A 82 12.37 10.35 -6.80
N GLU A 83 13.33 10.28 -5.86
CA GLU A 83 13.46 9.18 -4.89
C GLU A 83 12.39 9.16 -3.77
N LYS A 84 11.49 10.15 -3.75
CA LYS A 84 10.38 10.30 -2.81
C LYS A 84 9.02 10.21 -3.49
N PHE A 85 8.98 10.09 -4.81
CA PHE A 85 7.75 9.96 -5.57
C PHE A 85 7.10 8.62 -5.27
N VAL A 86 5.81 8.64 -4.89
CA VAL A 86 5.04 7.42 -4.66
C VAL A 86 4.34 7.03 -5.94
N ILE A 87 4.67 5.86 -6.48
CA ILE A 87 3.96 5.31 -7.63
C ILE A 87 2.71 4.59 -7.14
N THR A 88 1.55 4.92 -7.70
CA THR A 88 0.27 4.31 -7.34
C THR A 88 -0.31 3.53 -8.52
N THR A 89 -0.91 2.37 -8.23
CA THR A 89 -1.71 1.60 -9.19
C THR A 89 -2.93 1.00 -8.51
N TRP A 90 -4.02 0.79 -9.24
CA TRP A 90 -5.21 0.10 -8.76
C TRP A 90 -5.55 -1.09 -9.65
N HIS A 91 -6.06 -2.16 -9.04
CA HIS A 91 -6.25 -3.46 -9.66
C HIS A 91 -7.67 -4.00 -9.42
N GLU A 92 -8.70 -3.22 -9.75
CA GLU A 92 -10.11 -3.50 -9.42
C GLU A 92 -10.63 -4.83 -9.98
N ASN A 93 -10.24 -5.17 -11.21
CA ASN A 93 -10.79 -6.31 -11.94
C ASN A 93 -9.79 -7.47 -12.10
N GLU A 94 -8.68 -7.43 -11.36
CA GLU A 94 -7.63 -8.45 -11.43
C GLU A 94 -7.74 -9.46 -10.27
N PRO A 95 -7.39 -10.73 -10.49
CA PRO A 95 -7.21 -11.66 -9.38
C PRO A 95 -6.08 -11.20 -8.45
N LEU A 96 -6.27 -11.31 -7.13
CA LEU A 96 -5.23 -10.95 -6.13
C LEU A 96 -3.86 -11.62 -6.41
N LYS A 97 -3.87 -12.84 -6.96
CA LYS A 97 -2.63 -13.53 -7.36
C LYS A 97 -1.83 -12.74 -8.41
N GLN A 98 -2.50 -12.09 -9.37
CA GLN A 98 -1.85 -11.28 -10.40
C GLN A 98 -1.23 -10.02 -9.78
N VAL A 99 -1.92 -9.36 -8.86
CA VAL A 99 -1.38 -8.21 -8.12
C VAL A 99 -0.14 -8.60 -7.31
N PHE A 100 -0.17 -9.75 -6.64
CA PHE A 100 0.99 -10.27 -5.92
C PHE A 100 2.16 -10.60 -6.84
N TRP A 101 1.90 -11.16 -8.01
CA TRP A 101 2.94 -11.39 -9.02
C TRP A 101 3.51 -10.06 -9.53
N PHE A 102 2.65 -9.11 -9.88
CA PHE A 102 3.01 -7.77 -10.34
C PHE A 102 3.88 -7.04 -9.30
N SER A 103 3.50 -7.10 -8.02
CA SER A 103 4.25 -6.55 -6.89
C SER A 103 5.69 -7.03 -6.84
N LYS A 104 5.96 -8.30 -7.17
CA LYS A 104 7.31 -8.90 -7.14
C LYS A 104 8.10 -8.64 -8.41
N HIS A 105 7.43 -8.61 -9.56
CA HIS A 105 8.06 -8.75 -10.86
C HIS A 105 7.96 -7.51 -11.75
N SER A 106 7.18 -6.51 -11.37
CA SER A 106 6.89 -5.35 -12.22
C SER A 106 6.78 -4.01 -11.48
N ALA A 107 6.35 -4.03 -10.20
CA ALA A 107 6.26 -2.82 -9.38
C ALA A 107 7.65 -2.34 -8.92
N PHE A 108 8.39 -1.66 -9.80
CA PHE A 108 9.70 -1.09 -9.51
C PHE A 108 9.65 0.43 -9.48
N HIS A 109 10.36 1.03 -8.52
CA HIS A 109 10.62 2.46 -8.51
C HIS A 109 11.87 2.74 -9.37
N PRO A 110 11.84 3.72 -10.28
CA PRO A 110 12.96 3.98 -11.20
C PRO A 110 14.26 4.37 -10.47
N ASP A 111 14.16 5.13 -9.39
CA ASP A 111 15.33 5.68 -8.69
C ASP A 111 15.73 4.94 -7.39
N VAL A 112 14.91 4.01 -6.90
CA VAL A 112 15.09 3.39 -5.57
C VAL A 112 14.90 1.88 -5.59
N ASP A 113 15.90 1.14 -5.09
CA ASP A 113 15.81 -0.32 -4.88
C ASP A 113 15.02 -0.64 -3.60
N ILE A 114 13.74 -0.97 -3.77
CA ILE A 114 12.80 -1.29 -2.68
C ILE A 114 12.86 -2.78 -2.34
N LYS A 115 13.30 -3.14 -1.13
CA LYS A 115 13.44 -4.55 -0.68
C LYS A 115 12.35 -5.04 0.26
N ASN A 116 11.59 -4.13 0.86
CA ASN A 116 10.54 -4.41 1.81
C ASN A 116 9.16 -4.38 1.13
N ASN A 117 8.32 -5.33 1.48
CA ASN A 117 6.95 -5.43 1.00
C ASN A 117 6.00 -5.48 2.19
N LEU A 118 4.96 -4.65 2.14
CA LEU A 118 3.86 -4.67 3.09
C LEU A 118 2.61 -5.24 2.40
N LEU A 119 2.00 -6.25 2.99
CA LEU A 119 0.62 -6.64 2.70
C LEU A 119 -0.26 -6.00 3.76
N LEU A 120 -0.87 -4.87 3.41
CA LEU A 120 -1.79 -4.16 4.28
C LEU A 120 -3.19 -4.67 4.02
N HIS A 121 -3.77 -5.37 4.99
CA HIS A 121 -5.07 -5.99 4.88
C HIS A 121 -6.10 -5.21 5.70
N ILE A 122 -7.01 -4.53 5.01
CA ILE A 122 -8.08 -3.74 5.61
C ILE A 122 -9.32 -4.60 5.69
N SER A 123 -9.52 -5.20 6.86
CA SER A 123 -10.56 -6.21 7.09
C SER A 123 -10.94 -6.30 8.56
N LYS A 124 -12.10 -6.91 8.86
CA LYS A 124 -12.46 -7.32 10.23
C LYS A 124 -11.85 -8.65 10.67
N GLN A 125 -11.30 -9.42 9.73
CA GLN A 125 -10.81 -10.78 10.00
C GLN A 125 -9.33 -10.90 9.60
N ASN A 126 -8.51 -11.34 10.55
CA ASN A 126 -7.11 -11.61 10.27
C ASN A 126 -6.98 -12.88 9.40
N ASN A 127 -6.42 -12.70 8.19
CA ASN A 127 -6.15 -13.76 7.22
C ASN A 127 -4.64 -13.89 6.89
N GLU A 128 -3.75 -13.56 7.85
CA GLU A 128 -2.30 -13.51 7.68
C GLU A 128 -1.73 -14.72 6.95
N LYS A 129 -1.99 -15.92 7.49
CA LYS A 129 -1.46 -17.17 6.93
C LYS A 129 -1.89 -17.38 5.48
N TYR A 130 -3.15 -17.07 5.17
CA TYR A 130 -3.70 -17.24 3.83
C TYR A 130 -3.06 -16.26 2.85
N LEU A 131 -2.98 -14.98 3.22
CA LEU A 131 -2.45 -13.93 2.36
C LEU A 131 -0.94 -14.08 2.14
N LEU A 132 -0.17 -14.44 3.18
CA LEU A 132 1.25 -14.74 3.05
C LEU A 132 1.52 -15.99 2.20
N ASP A 133 0.71 -17.04 2.33
CA ASP A 133 0.84 -18.25 1.49
C ASP A 133 0.53 -17.93 0.01
N LYS A 134 -0.54 -17.18 -0.24
CA LYS A 134 -0.91 -16.71 -1.59
C LYS A 134 0.17 -15.82 -2.18
N TYR A 135 0.71 -14.88 -1.40
CA TYR A 135 1.79 -14.02 -1.84
C TYR A 135 3.03 -14.84 -2.16
N THR A 136 3.42 -15.80 -1.32
CA THR A 136 4.59 -16.66 -1.56
C THR A 136 4.46 -17.45 -2.87
N LYS A 137 3.27 -17.99 -3.16
CA LYS A 137 2.97 -18.81 -4.35
C LYS A 137 2.67 -18.01 -5.62
N ALA A 138 2.52 -16.69 -5.52
CA ALA A 138 2.23 -15.82 -6.65
C ALA A 138 3.41 -15.72 -7.61
#